data_AF-A0A956K1I8-F1
#
_entry.id   AF-A0A956K1I8-F1
#
_cell.length_a   1.000
_cell.length_b   1.000
_cell.length_c   1.000
_cell.angle_alpha   90.00
_cell.angle_beta   90.00
_cell.angle_gamma   90.00
#
_symmetry.space_group_name_H-M   'P 1'
#
loop_
_entity.id
_entity.type
_entity.pdbx_description
1 polymer ?
#
loop_
_entity_poly.entity_id
_entity_poly.type
_entity_poly.pdbx_seq_one_letter_code
_entity_poly.pdbx_strand_id
1 'polypeptide(L)'
;MIHTACRRRLRLTALPLLLGLAACGGDDAGTGPDGGAGPDAGPTACTAMFDEVTSFFADADATALGACTTAAGLRVADSVMNLAGVTIDNNGATETPCVEVRCDADFAYIASNALPHYDFVQTTPNALAATPMMTRVPLAPQPIAAPAGAADATTLTGCTAAYDAYLSNPDQGTNNEPSGFCTTGATSYVRDQLGSGDSYFAKLPCLGAEATTISGVPGYGPNEARMPDPWGNPAYFYPDVYGESYVPADPRGGAALDLCGGHTGMTMYYHAVNAACFARDDDGRPAASYVDGASTWDMVASLGDACTEESGIVAWSIDGYPIMGPCVCVARAGDGSCTDVRRARSSWTYEGLASWGNAPNEDQVLGLDGDVCADDDACCPAGVDGCDYRCTPVVATAGNGTAIEHRCTLLDYSWCTSRFTDRTAADTSGETYVYLDRCNGFEGPDGYAYHATLSFPLLQGCFHGEPTGAVVVSGGGGAP
;
A
#
# COMPACT_ATOMS: atom_id res chain seq x y z
N MET A 1 5.61 7.80 -33.49
CA MET A 1 4.27 7.92 -34.11
C MET A 1 3.98 6.70 -34.97
N ILE A 2 3.34 5.67 -34.39
CA ILE A 2 2.47 4.68 -35.04
C ILE A 2 1.69 4.08 -33.85
N HIS A 3 0.42 4.44 -33.73
CA HIS A 3 -0.53 3.79 -32.83
C HIS A 3 -1.35 2.81 -33.65
N THR A 4 -1.40 1.54 -33.22
CA THR A 4 -2.27 0.52 -33.79
C THR A 4 -3.35 0.19 -32.78
N ALA A 5 -4.49 0.87 -32.89
CA ALA A 5 -5.69 0.59 -32.11
C ALA A 5 -6.47 -0.58 -32.75
N CYS A 6 -6.67 -1.65 -31.99
CA CYS A 6 -7.51 -2.78 -32.38
C CYS A 6 -8.99 -2.46 -32.03
N ARG A 7 -9.78 -2.02 -33.01
CA ARG A 7 -11.25 -1.85 -32.88
C ARG A 7 -11.96 -3.15 -33.28
N ARG A 8 -12.65 -3.81 -32.33
CA ARG A 8 -13.65 -4.85 -32.64
C ARG A 8 -14.92 -4.22 -33.21
N ARG A 9 -15.34 -4.68 -34.39
CA ARG A 9 -16.57 -4.28 -35.07
C ARG A 9 -17.74 -5.14 -34.60
N LEU A 10 -18.77 -4.49 -34.07
CA LEU A 10 -20.12 -5.03 -33.93
C LEU A 10 -20.75 -5.18 -35.33
N ARG A 11 -21.22 -6.38 -35.70
CA ARG A 11 -22.09 -6.59 -36.87
C ARG A 11 -23.51 -6.85 -36.40
N LEU A 12 -24.37 -5.85 -36.56
CA LEU A 12 -25.82 -6.04 -36.63
C LEU A 12 -26.18 -6.63 -37.99
N THR A 13 -26.96 -7.70 -37.99
CA THR A 13 -27.81 -8.09 -39.13
C THR A 13 -29.17 -8.51 -38.59
N ALA A 14 -30.20 -7.78 -39.02
CA ALA A 14 -31.61 -8.03 -38.75
C ALA A 14 -32.26 -8.77 -39.93
N LEU A 15 -33.18 -9.70 -39.64
CA LEU A 15 -34.46 -10.08 -40.30
C LEU A 15 -34.79 -11.58 -40.11
N PRO A 16 -36.05 -12.04 -40.25
CA PRO A 16 -37.28 -11.59 -39.59
C PRO A 16 -38.05 -12.73 -38.90
N LEU A 17 -39.04 -12.27 -38.12
CA LEU A 17 -40.19 -12.92 -37.52
C LEU A 17 -40.81 -14.11 -38.31
N LEU A 18 -41.03 -15.24 -37.63
CA LEU A 18 -42.03 -16.26 -37.99
C LEU A 18 -42.64 -16.86 -36.71
N LEU A 19 -43.96 -16.69 -36.60
CA LEU A 19 -44.83 -17.19 -35.53
C LEU A 19 -44.81 -18.73 -35.43
N GLY A 20 -44.76 -19.24 -34.20
CA GLY A 20 -45.11 -20.62 -33.86
C GLY A 20 -45.47 -20.72 -32.38
N LEU A 21 -46.76 -20.73 -32.06
CA LEU A 21 -47.28 -21.06 -30.74
C LEU A 21 -47.03 -22.55 -30.42
N ALA A 22 -46.45 -22.83 -29.26
CA ALA A 22 -46.69 -24.06 -28.51
C ALA A 22 -46.53 -23.78 -27.02
N ALA A 23 -47.61 -23.99 -26.27
CA ALA A 23 -47.65 -23.94 -24.81
C ALA A 23 -47.54 -25.35 -24.24
N CYS A 24 -46.78 -25.48 -23.14
CA CYS A 24 -46.85 -26.43 -22.01
C CYS A 24 -45.62 -26.03 -21.14
N GLY A 25 -45.69 -25.60 -19.88
CA GLY A 25 -46.44 -26.15 -18.76
C GLY A 25 -45.55 -27.13 -18.00
N GLY A 26 -44.93 -26.70 -16.89
CA GLY A 26 -44.12 -27.55 -16.02
C GLY A 26 -43.33 -26.74 -14.99
N ASP A 27 -43.90 -26.63 -13.79
CA ASP A 27 -43.20 -26.27 -12.56
C ASP A 27 -42.11 -27.32 -12.28
N ASP A 28 -40.90 -26.89 -11.95
CA ASP A 28 -39.97 -27.70 -11.16
C ASP A 28 -39.19 -26.79 -10.21
N ALA A 29 -39.36 -27.09 -8.92
CA ALA A 29 -38.59 -26.54 -7.82
C ALA A 29 -37.12 -27.00 -7.95
N GLY A 30 -36.23 -26.07 -8.31
CA GLY A 30 -34.79 -26.27 -8.30
C GLY A 30 -34.15 -25.60 -7.09
N THR A 31 -33.66 -26.42 -6.18
CA THR A 31 -32.77 -26.09 -5.06
C THR A 31 -31.50 -25.37 -5.53
N GLY A 32 -31.21 -24.19 -4.94
CA GLY A 32 -29.90 -23.57 -4.65
C GLY A 32 -28.85 -23.35 -5.76
N PRO A 33 -28.10 -22.24 -5.71
CA PRO A 33 -26.66 -22.27 -5.85
C PRO A 33 -26.06 -22.35 -4.45
N ASP A 34 -25.47 -23.51 -4.12
CA ASP A 34 -24.51 -23.62 -3.03
C ASP A 34 -23.39 -22.60 -3.28
N GLY A 35 -23.06 -21.82 -2.25
CA GLY A 35 -21.83 -21.05 -2.19
C GLY A 35 -20.67 -22.03 -2.29
N GLY A 36 -20.04 -22.08 -3.46
CA GLY A 36 -18.92 -22.95 -3.71
C GLY A 36 -17.77 -22.56 -2.80
N ALA A 37 -17.50 -23.39 -1.79
CA ALA A 37 -16.16 -23.53 -1.27
C ALA A 37 -15.24 -23.75 -2.47
N GLY A 38 -14.18 -22.95 -2.58
CA GLY A 38 -13.11 -23.19 -3.54
C GLY A 38 -12.59 -24.63 -3.42
N PRO A 39 -11.92 -25.16 -4.45
CA PRO A 39 -11.39 -26.52 -4.40
C PRO A 39 -10.53 -26.68 -3.14
N ASP A 40 -10.92 -27.63 -2.27
CA ASP A 40 -10.15 -28.06 -1.11
C ASP A 40 -8.75 -28.48 -1.58
N ALA A 41 -7.82 -27.53 -1.60
CA ALA A 41 -6.41 -27.82 -1.63
C ALA A 41 -6.09 -28.53 -0.31
N GLY A 42 -5.41 -29.68 -0.37
CA GLY A 42 -4.96 -30.38 0.83
C GLY A 42 -4.20 -29.46 1.81
N PRO A 43 -3.97 -29.90 3.06
CA PRO A 43 -3.40 -29.07 4.11
C PRO A 43 -2.11 -28.37 3.65
N THR A 44 -2.10 -27.04 3.69
CA THR A 44 -0.92 -26.21 3.43
C THR A 44 -0.20 -25.88 4.74
N ALA A 45 1.03 -25.38 4.70
CA ALA A 45 1.70 -24.85 5.89
C ALA A 45 0.85 -23.76 6.59
N CYS A 46 0.05 -23.00 5.84
CA CYS A 46 -0.85 -21.98 6.35
C CYS A 46 -2.05 -22.56 7.12
N THR A 47 -2.60 -23.71 6.72
CA THR A 47 -3.71 -24.35 7.44
C THR A 47 -3.36 -24.68 8.90
N ALA A 48 -2.09 -25.04 9.16
CA ALA A 48 -1.62 -25.39 10.51
C ALA A 48 -1.54 -24.18 11.45
N MET A 49 -1.43 -22.95 10.92
CA MET A 49 -1.32 -21.75 11.75
C MET A 49 -2.61 -21.46 12.52
N PHE A 50 -3.76 -21.91 12.03
CA PHE A 50 -5.03 -21.70 12.73
C PHE A 50 -5.13 -22.50 14.03
N ASP A 51 -4.40 -23.62 14.15
CA ASP A 51 -4.30 -24.36 15.41
C ASP A 51 -3.54 -23.55 16.49
N GLU A 52 -2.73 -22.58 16.05
CA GLU A 52 -1.92 -21.71 16.91
C GLU A 52 -2.51 -20.29 17.07
N VAL A 53 -3.75 -20.04 16.60
CA VAL A 53 -4.34 -18.69 16.61
C VAL A 53 -4.32 -18.03 17.99
N THR A 54 -4.56 -18.79 19.07
CA THR A 54 -4.55 -18.28 20.45
C THR A 54 -3.16 -17.90 20.94
N SER A 55 -2.11 -18.37 20.28
CA SER A 55 -0.73 -17.95 20.55
C SER A 55 -0.40 -16.60 19.92
N PHE A 56 -1.06 -16.26 18.80
CA PHE A 56 -0.96 -14.96 18.14
C PHE A 56 -1.90 -13.92 18.76
N PHE A 57 -3.13 -14.33 19.06
CA PHE A 57 -4.19 -13.49 19.60
C PHE A 57 -4.82 -14.18 20.81
N ALA A 58 -4.40 -13.79 22.02
CA ALA A 58 -4.82 -14.45 23.26
C ALA A 58 -6.34 -14.41 23.52
N ASP A 59 -7.04 -13.48 22.88
CA ASP A 59 -8.48 -13.28 22.93
C ASP A 59 -9.26 -14.00 21.82
N ALA A 60 -8.58 -14.63 20.85
CA ALA A 60 -9.24 -15.37 19.79
C ALA A 60 -9.89 -16.66 20.29
N ASP A 61 -11.03 -17.04 19.72
CA ASP A 61 -11.67 -18.33 19.96
C ASP A 61 -11.38 -19.30 18.80
N ALA A 62 -10.35 -20.13 18.98
CA ALA A 62 -9.97 -21.14 18.00
C ALA A 62 -11.11 -22.11 17.64
N THR A 63 -12.09 -22.30 18.53
CA THR A 63 -13.24 -23.19 18.28
C THR A 63 -14.35 -22.55 17.44
N ALA A 64 -14.34 -21.22 17.33
CA ALA A 64 -15.29 -20.46 16.52
C ALA A 64 -14.80 -20.20 15.09
N LEU A 65 -13.52 -20.43 14.80
CA LEU A 65 -12.95 -20.22 13.48
C LEU A 65 -13.50 -21.20 12.44
N GLY A 66 -13.99 -20.65 11.34
CA GLY A 66 -14.46 -21.43 10.20
C GLY A 66 -14.37 -20.66 8.89
N ALA A 67 -15.03 -21.18 7.86
CA ALA A 67 -15.17 -20.46 6.60
C ALA A 67 -15.95 -19.15 6.81
N CYS A 68 -15.55 -18.10 6.11
CA CYS A 68 -16.23 -16.82 6.14
C CYS A 68 -17.61 -16.92 5.49
N THR A 69 -18.66 -16.46 6.19
CA THR A 69 -20.06 -16.57 5.73
C THR A 69 -20.82 -15.24 5.75
N THR A 70 -20.32 -14.24 6.48
CA THR A 70 -20.89 -12.89 6.46
C THR A 70 -20.43 -12.12 5.23
N ALA A 71 -21.19 -11.11 4.79
CA ALA A 71 -20.81 -10.31 3.63
C ALA A 71 -19.42 -9.62 3.80
N ALA A 72 -19.13 -9.13 5.00
CA ALA A 72 -17.81 -8.55 5.31
C ALA A 72 -16.70 -9.61 5.28
N GLY A 73 -16.94 -10.79 5.87
CA GLY A 73 -15.98 -11.89 5.85
C GLY A 73 -15.73 -12.42 4.44
N LEU A 74 -16.78 -12.55 3.63
CA LEU A 74 -16.68 -12.93 2.21
C LEU A 74 -15.91 -11.87 1.42
N ARG A 75 -16.13 -10.57 1.69
CA ARG A 75 -15.34 -9.50 1.06
C ARG A 75 -13.83 -9.65 1.31
N VAL A 76 -13.42 -10.06 2.51
CA VAL A 76 -12.02 -10.37 2.81
C VAL A 76 -11.58 -11.65 2.11
N ALA A 77 -12.31 -12.76 2.31
CA ALA A 77 -11.95 -14.07 1.77
C ALA A 77 -11.87 -14.08 0.23
N ASP A 78 -12.83 -13.45 -0.45
CA ASP A 78 -12.91 -13.34 -1.91
C ASP A 78 -11.87 -12.36 -2.47
N SER A 79 -11.24 -11.52 -1.63
CA SER A 79 -10.19 -10.58 -2.04
C SER A 79 -8.78 -11.16 -1.99
N VAL A 80 -8.56 -12.19 -1.18
CA VAL A 80 -7.27 -12.86 -1.07
C VAL A 80 -6.98 -13.67 -2.35
N MET A 81 -5.71 -13.75 -2.74
CA MET A 81 -5.29 -14.50 -3.91
C MET A 81 -5.40 -16.00 -3.70
N ASN A 82 -5.88 -16.69 -4.73
CA ASN A 82 -5.81 -18.13 -4.83
C ASN A 82 -4.39 -18.55 -5.26
N LEU A 83 -3.57 -18.97 -4.29
CA LEU A 83 -2.19 -19.39 -4.53
C LEU A 83 -2.04 -20.92 -4.72
N ALA A 84 -3.16 -21.64 -4.87
CA ALA A 84 -3.13 -23.08 -5.04
C ALA A 84 -2.35 -23.50 -6.29
N GLY A 85 -1.26 -24.23 -6.08
CA GLY A 85 -0.38 -24.72 -7.16
C GLY A 85 0.61 -23.69 -7.69
N VAL A 86 0.67 -22.48 -7.11
CA VAL A 86 1.69 -21.48 -7.44
C VAL A 86 3.02 -21.92 -6.84
N THR A 87 4.10 -21.75 -7.61
CA THR A 87 5.47 -21.92 -7.14
C THR A 87 6.30 -20.73 -7.59
N ILE A 88 7.27 -20.33 -6.78
CA ILE A 88 8.19 -19.25 -7.11
C ILE A 88 9.62 -19.77 -7.16
N ASP A 89 10.46 -19.15 -7.98
CA ASP A 89 11.90 -19.27 -7.90
C ASP A 89 12.47 -18.27 -6.88
N ASN A 90 13.09 -18.78 -5.82
CA ASN A 90 13.88 -18.03 -4.84
C ASN A 90 15.37 -18.31 -5.11
N ASN A 91 15.96 -17.57 -6.05
CA ASN A 91 17.38 -17.71 -6.42
C ASN A 91 17.77 -19.17 -6.76
N GLY A 92 16.95 -19.86 -7.55
CA GLY A 92 17.12 -21.26 -7.92
C GLY A 92 16.51 -22.29 -6.94
N ALA A 93 15.95 -21.86 -5.81
CA ALA A 93 15.20 -22.70 -4.90
C ALA A 93 13.69 -22.54 -5.16
N THR A 94 13.00 -23.64 -5.42
CA THR A 94 11.54 -23.60 -5.59
C THR A 94 10.83 -23.51 -4.23
N GLU A 95 9.99 -22.50 -4.07
CA GLU A 95 9.13 -22.33 -2.89
C GLU A 95 7.65 -22.25 -3.28
N THR A 96 6.77 -22.47 -2.30
CA THR A 96 5.32 -22.49 -2.50
C THR A 96 4.69 -21.45 -1.58
N PRO A 97 4.22 -20.31 -2.11
CA PRO A 97 3.51 -19.33 -1.31
C PRO A 97 2.15 -19.91 -0.87
N CYS A 98 1.70 -19.53 0.32
CA CYS A 98 0.36 -19.84 0.79
C CYS A 98 -0.27 -18.65 1.49
N VAL A 99 -1.58 -18.54 1.34
CA VAL A 99 -2.43 -17.60 2.07
C VAL A 99 -3.81 -18.26 2.25
N GLU A 100 -4.39 -18.15 3.44
CA GLU A 100 -5.70 -18.70 3.77
C GLU A 100 -6.44 -17.75 4.71
N VAL A 101 -7.78 -17.71 4.60
CA VAL A 101 -8.64 -16.89 5.44
C VAL A 101 -9.62 -17.76 6.20
N ARG A 102 -9.73 -17.52 7.51
CA ARG A 102 -10.84 -18.01 8.34
C ARG A 102 -11.49 -16.86 9.08
N CYS A 103 -12.77 -16.99 9.38
CA CYS A 103 -13.50 -15.98 10.12
C CYS A 103 -14.10 -16.56 11.39
N ASP A 104 -14.23 -15.70 12.40
CA ASP A 104 -15.24 -15.83 13.44
C ASP A 104 -16.35 -14.78 13.22
N ALA A 105 -17.07 -14.41 14.28
CA ALA A 105 -18.13 -13.41 14.21
C ALA A 105 -17.62 -11.96 14.00
N ASP A 106 -16.41 -11.67 14.47
CA ASP A 106 -15.89 -10.31 14.62
C ASP A 106 -14.71 -10.04 13.68
N PHE A 107 -13.94 -11.07 13.33
CA PHE A 107 -12.68 -10.95 12.60
C PHE A 107 -12.54 -11.93 11.44
N ALA A 108 -11.83 -11.49 10.41
CA ALA A 108 -11.14 -12.37 9.47
C ALA A 108 -9.67 -12.53 9.90
N TYR A 109 -9.18 -13.76 9.86
CA TYR A 109 -7.81 -14.14 10.16
C TYR A 109 -7.15 -14.60 8.88
N ILE A 110 -6.12 -13.89 8.45
CA ILE A 110 -5.36 -14.18 7.23
C ILE A 110 -4.03 -14.82 7.65
N ALA A 111 -3.85 -16.10 7.36
CA ALA A 111 -2.62 -16.84 7.62
C ALA A 111 -1.79 -16.94 6.33
N SER A 112 -0.49 -16.66 6.39
CA SER A 112 0.42 -16.73 5.24
C SER A 112 1.82 -17.20 5.66
N ASN A 113 2.60 -17.67 4.68
CA ASN A 113 4.05 -17.84 4.84
C ASN A 113 4.87 -16.65 4.31
N ALA A 114 4.23 -15.50 4.04
CA ALA A 114 4.84 -14.24 3.65
C ALA A 114 5.81 -14.36 2.44
N LEU A 115 5.49 -15.28 1.52
CA LEU A 115 6.17 -15.39 0.24
C LEU A 115 5.39 -14.59 -0.82
N PRO A 116 6.06 -13.90 -1.75
CA PRO A 116 5.39 -13.29 -2.88
C PRO A 116 4.79 -14.38 -3.79
N HIS A 117 3.85 -13.98 -4.65
CA HIS A 117 3.20 -14.86 -5.64
C HIS A 117 3.93 -14.90 -6.99
N TYR A 118 5.18 -14.43 -7.02
CA TYR A 118 6.01 -14.31 -8.21
C TYR A 118 7.47 -14.61 -7.90
N ASP A 119 8.27 -14.89 -8.94
CA ASP A 119 9.68 -15.21 -8.80
C ASP A 119 10.44 -14.09 -8.08
N PHE A 120 11.17 -14.47 -7.03
CA PHE A 120 11.84 -13.53 -6.16
C PHE A 120 13.01 -12.87 -6.87
N VAL A 121 13.05 -11.55 -6.74
CA VAL A 121 14.16 -10.72 -7.20
C VAL A 121 14.85 -10.16 -5.97
N GLN A 122 16.09 -10.59 -5.73
CA GLN A 122 16.85 -10.12 -4.58
C GLN A 122 17.35 -8.69 -4.80
N THR A 123 16.66 -7.72 -4.20
CA THR A 123 17.02 -6.29 -4.23
C THR A 123 17.84 -5.85 -3.01
N THR A 124 17.86 -6.65 -1.94
CA THR A 124 18.63 -6.40 -0.71
C THR A 124 19.61 -7.55 -0.44
N PRO A 125 20.60 -7.36 0.44
CA PRO A 125 21.48 -8.46 0.85
C PRO A 125 20.78 -9.62 1.58
N ASN A 126 19.55 -9.42 2.07
CA ASN A 126 18.82 -10.43 2.83
C ASN A 126 18.08 -11.39 1.89
N ALA A 127 18.29 -12.69 2.07
CA ALA A 127 17.55 -13.70 1.33
C ALA A 127 16.07 -13.72 1.72
N LEU A 128 15.22 -14.12 0.77
CA LEU A 128 13.83 -14.46 1.04
C LEU A 128 13.78 -15.76 1.86
N ALA A 129 12.92 -15.78 2.87
CA ALA A 129 12.58 -16.98 3.62
C ALA A 129 11.09 -16.98 3.96
N ALA A 130 10.46 -18.15 3.80
CA ALA A 130 9.09 -18.38 4.24
C ALA A 130 8.97 -18.08 5.75
N THR A 131 8.08 -17.17 6.10
CA THR A 131 7.89 -16.67 7.46
C THR A 131 6.41 -16.76 7.83
N PRO A 132 6.03 -17.52 8.87
CA PRO A 132 4.64 -17.56 9.33
C PRO A 132 4.17 -16.16 9.73
N MET A 133 3.06 -15.74 9.13
CA MET A 133 2.39 -14.49 9.45
C MET A 133 0.89 -14.75 9.67
N MET A 134 0.33 -14.12 10.70
CA MET A 134 -1.12 -14.05 10.87
C MET A 134 -1.58 -12.61 11.07
N THR A 135 -2.53 -12.18 10.25
CA THR A 135 -3.18 -10.87 10.36
C THR A 135 -4.60 -11.05 10.85
N ARG A 136 -5.04 -10.21 11.79
CA ARG A 136 -6.45 -10.13 12.20
C ARG A 136 -7.05 -8.84 11.63
N VAL A 137 -8.17 -8.97 10.92
CA VAL A 137 -8.87 -7.88 10.24
C VAL A 137 -10.29 -7.79 10.81
N PRO A 138 -10.69 -6.67 11.43
CA PRO A 138 -12.07 -6.44 11.85
C PRO A 138 -13.06 -6.56 10.69
N LEU A 139 -14.12 -7.35 10.88
CA LEU A 139 -15.24 -7.41 9.93
C LEU A 139 -16.18 -6.20 10.08
N ALA A 140 -16.10 -5.51 11.22
CA ALA A 140 -16.76 -4.26 11.50
C ALA A 140 -15.72 -3.28 12.07
N PRO A 141 -15.08 -2.44 11.23
CA PRO A 141 -14.13 -1.43 11.69
C PRO A 141 -14.72 -0.58 12.80
N GLN A 142 -13.97 -0.40 13.88
CA GLN A 142 -14.39 0.43 15.01
C GLN A 142 -13.87 1.85 14.83
N PRO A 143 -14.73 2.88 14.94
CA PRO A 143 -14.27 4.26 14.83
C PRO A 143 -13.41 4.61 16.05
N ILE A 144 -12.39 5.42 15.81
CA ILE A 144 -11.58 5.98 16.89
C ILE A 144 -12.43 7.00 17.64
N ALA A 145 -12.52 6.85 18.96
CA ALA A 145 -13.21 7.82 19.81
C ALA A 145 -12.42 9.15 19.87
N ALA A 146 -12.74 10.05 20.79
CA ALA A 146 -11.85 11.18 21.12
C ALA A 146 -10.93 10.76 22.29
N PRO A 147 -9.86 9.97 22.08
CA PRO A 147 -9.08 9.40 23.17
C PRO A 147 -8.42 10.50 23.98
N ALA A 148 -8.48 10.36 25.30
CA ALA A 148 -7.75 11.21 26.21
C ALA A 148 -6.24 11.06 25.95
N GLY A 149 -5.53 12.18 25.78
CA GLY A 149 -4.10 12.18 25.53
C GLY A 149 -3.69 12.04 24.06
N ALA A 150 -4.63 12.12 23.11
CA ALA A 150 -4.27 12.32 21.69
C ALA A 150 -3.38 13.55 21.55
N ALA A 151 -2.23 13.40 20.91
CA ALA A 151 -1.33 14.51 20.62
C ALA A 151 -1.96 15.40 19.54
N ASP A 152 -1.93 16.71 19.72
CA ASP A 152 -2.38 17.62 18.68
C ASP A 152 -1.34 17.63 17.55
N ALA A 153 -1.77 17.38 16.31
CA ALA A 153 -0.90 17.32 15.13
C ALA A 153 -0.04 18.58 14.98
N THR A 154 -0.57 19.75 15.35
CA THR A 154 0.14 21.03 15.28
C THR A 154 1.25 21.18 16.33
N THR A 155 1.23 20.35 17.37
CA THR A 155 2.23 20.36 18.45
C THR A 155 3.35 19.34 18.24
N LEU A 156 3.27 18.53 17.18
CA LEU A 156 4.33 17.60 16.81
C LEU A 156 5.50 18.39 16.20
N THR A 157 6.50 18.71 17.04
CA THR A 157 7.71 19.44 16.64
C THR A 157 8.83 18.53 16.15
N GLY A 158 8.52 17.25 15.99
CA GLY A 158 9.49 16.21 15.72
C GLY A 158 10.33 16.47 14.47
N CYS A 159 9.70 16.94 13.39
CA CYS A 159 10.40 17.25 12.17
C CYS A 159 11.25 18.53 12.21
N THR A 160 10.94 19.48 13.11
CA THR A 160 11.87 20.59 13.39
C THR A 160 13.14 20.07 14.06
N ALA A 161 13.03 19.09 14.96
CA ALA A 161 14.20 18.47 15.57
C ALA A 161 15.02 17.64 14.56
N ALA A 162 14.37 16.95 13.60
CA ALA A 162 15.06 16.30 12.49
C ALA A 162 15.83 17.30 11.62
N TYR A 163 15.21 18.41 11.26
CA TYR A 163 15.86 19.48 10.52
C TYR A 163 17.11 19.99 11.25
N ASP A 164 16.99 20.31 12.54
CA ASP A 164 18.14 20.76 13.35
C ASP A 164 19.25 19.69 13.44
N ALA A 165 18.86 18.41 13.56
CA ALA A 165 19.79 17.29 13.62
C ALA A 165 20.57 17.13 12.30
N TYR A 166 19.87 17.14 11.16
CA TYR A 166 20.50 17.01 9.85
C TYR A 166 21.47 18.17 9.57
N LEU A 167 21.08 19.41 9.89
CA LEU A 167 21.97 20.57 9.76
C LEU A 167 23.22 20.48 10.64
N SER A 168 23.13 19.80 11.79
CA SER A 168 24.26 19.65 12.70
C SER A 168 25.26 18.58 12.24
N ASN A 169 24.77 17.53 11.61
CA ASN A 169 25.56 16.40 11.14
C ASN A 169 24.80 15.62 10.05
N PRO A 170 24.94 15.97 8.76
CA PRO A 170 24.24 15.29 7.67
C PRO A 170 24.65 13.82 7.54
N ASP A 171 25.88 13.47 7.91
CA ASP A 171 26.40 12.10 7.88
C ASP A 171 25.83 11.21 9.02
N GLN A 172 24.92 11.72 9.85
CA GLN A 172 24.34 11.01 10.97
C GLN A 172 22.82 10.95 10.85
N GLY A 173 22.32 9.77 10.50
CA GLY A 173 20.91 9.43 10.58
C GLY A 173 20.28 9.60 11.96
N THR A 174 18.96 9.76 11.99
CA THR A 174 18.23 9.86 13.25
C THR A 174 18.07 8.51 13.92
N ASN A 175 18.50 8.40 15.18
CA ASN A 175 18.38 7.13 15.91
C ASN A 175 16.94 6.80 16.36
N ASN A 176 16.01 7.74 16.27
CA ASN A 176 14.62 7.58 16.69
C ASN A 176 13.70 8.20 15.64
N GLU A 177 12.47 7.71 15.56
CA GLU A 177 11.50 8.30 14.65
C GLU A 177 11.35 9.79 14.99
N PRO A 178 11.63 10.67 14.02
CA PRO A 178 11.67 12.08 14.34
C PRO A 178 10.29 12.70 14.31
N SER A 179 9.34 12.24 13.50
CA SER A 179 8.16 13.06 13.16
C SER A 179 7.08 13.12 14.25
N GLY A 180 6.94 12.05 15.02
CA GLY A 180 5.84 11.85 15.95
C GLY A 180 4.55 11.35 15.30
N PHE A 181 4.55 10.94 14.02
CA PHE A 181 3.37 10.41 13.31
C PHE A 181 3.23 8.90 13.38
N CYS A 182 4.30 8.16 13.68
CA CYS A 182 4.21 6.73 14.00
C CYS A 182 4.57 6.44 15.48
N THR A 183 4.50 5.18 15.90
CA THR A 183 4.88 4.75 17.26
C THR A 183 5.67 3.43 17.26
N THR A 184 6.67 3.31 18.14
CA THR A 184 7.45 2.06 18.34
C THR A 184 6.90 1.17 19.46
N GLY A 185 5.72 1.50 20.01
CA GLY A 185 5.14 0.81 21.15
C GLY A 185 3.63 0.70 21.09
N ALA A 186 2.98 0.90 22.24
CA ALA A 186 1.52 0.85 22.31
C ALA A 186 0.87 1.89 21.38
N THR A 187 -0.30 1.53 20.83
CA THR A 187 -1.12 2.42 20.02
C THR A 187 -1.28 3.76 20.71
N SER A 188 -0.94 4.82 19.99
CA SER A 188 -1.12 6.20 20.43
C SER A 188 -1.86 6.97 19.34
N TYR A 189 -2.41 8.12 19.70
CA TYR A 189 -3.36 8.82 18.86
C TYR A 189 -2.91 10.24 18.56
N VAL A 190 -3.33 10.72 17.41
CA VAL A 190 -3.19 12.11 16.97
C VAL A 190 -4.58 12.70 16.79
N ARG A 191 -4.77 13.92 17.30
CA ARG A 191 -5.89 14.77 16.97
C ARG A 191 -5.43 15.77 15.92
N ASP A 192 -6.22 15.94 14.87
CA ASP A 192 -6.03 17.01 13.91
C ASP A 192 -7.30 17.85 13.78
N GLN A 193 -7.14 19.13 13.49
CA GLN A 193 -8.23 20.05 13.24
C GLN A 193 -8.32 20.30 11.73
N LEU A 194 -9.16 19.51 11.07
CA LEU A 194 -9.37 19.56 9.63
C LEU A 194 -10.47 20.58 9.26
N GLY A 195 -10.64 20.85 7.96
CA GLY A 195 -11.73 21.71 7.48
C GLY A 195 -13.13 21.21 7.87
N SER A 196 -13.25 19.89 8.07
CA SER A 196 -14.45 19.20 8.54
C SER A 196 -14.66 19.25 10.07
N GLY A 197 -13.66 19.69 10.84
CA GLY A 197 -13.65 19.70 12.30
C GLY A 197 -12.56 18.82 12.91
N ASP A 198 -12.70 18.51 14.19
CA ASP A 198 -11.77 17.64 14.90
C ASP A 198 -11.85 16.21 14.39
N SER A 199 -10.70 15.64 14.03
CA SER A 199 -10.54 14.24 13.62
C SER A 199 -9.48 13.56 14.47
N TYR A 200 -9.67 12.27 14.75
CA TYR A 200 -8.77 11.46 15.58
C TYR A 200 -8.30 10.25 14.80
N PHE A 201 -6.99 9.99 14.89
CA PHE A 201 -6.33 8.93 14.15
C PHE A 201 -5.41 8.16 15.07
N ALA A 202 -5.27 6.85 14.85
CA ALA A 202 -4.28 6.04 15.53
C ALA A 202 -2.98 6.05 14.71
N LYS A 203 -1.86 6.21 15.40
CA LYS A 203 -0.55 6.20 14.76
C LYS A 203 -0.22 4.80 14.25
N LEU A 204 0.45 4.75 13.11
CA LEU A 204 0.99 3.51 12.55
C LEU A 204 2.14 3.00 13.42
N PRO A 205 2.43 1.68 13.41
CA PRO A 205 3.71 1.20 13.88
C PRO A 205 4.82 1.82 13.03
N CYS A 206 5.82 2.37 13.71
CA CYS A 206 7.02 2.89 13.06
C CYS A 206 7.79 1.79 12.34
N LEU A 207 7.82 0.58 12.90
CA LEU A 207 8.40 -0.60 12.27
C LEU A 207 7.44 -1.75 12.50
N GLY A 208 7.13 -2.51 11.46
CA GLY A 208 6.27 -3.69 11.52
C GLY A 208 5.01 -3.60 10.66
N ALA A 209 4.23 -4.67 10.73
CA ALA A 209 3.05 -4.86 9.90
C ALA A 209 1.90 -3.94 10.31
N GLU A 210 1.40 -3.18 9.33
CA GLU A 210 0.23 -2.32 9.45
C GLU A 210 -0.92 -2.78 8.55
N ALA A 211 -0.61 -3.67 7.59
CA ALA A 211 -1.55 -4.26 6.66
C ALA A 211 -1.07 -5.64 6.22
N THR A 212 -1.92 -6.37 5.50
CA THR A 212 -1.53 -7.56 4.73
C THR A 212 -2.04 -7.42 3.31
N THR A 213 -1.16 -7.61 2.35
CA THR A 213 -1.52 -7.62 0.93
C THR A 213 -2.36 -8.85 0.62
N ILE A 214 -3.12 -8.80 -0.47
CA ILE A 214 -3.97 -9.93 -0.87
C ILE A 214 -3.18 -11.19 -1.26
N SER A 215 -1.86 -11.10 -1.44
CA SER A 215 -0.97 -12.26 -1.60
C SER A 215 -0.52 -12.87 -0.27
N GLY A 216 -0.86 -12.25 0.87
CA GLY A 216 -0.51 -12.70 2.22
C GLY A 216 0.80 -12.12 2.78
N VAL A 217 1.51 -11.31 2.01
CA VAL A 217 2.73 -10.64 2.45
C VAL A 217 2.38 -9.39 3.28
N PRO A 218 3.10 -9.08 4.38
CA PRO A 218 2.86 -7.88 5.18
C PRO A 218 3.09 -6.58 4.40
N GLY A 219 2.25 -5.59 4.67
CA GLY A 219 2.51 -4.18 4.33
C GLY A 219 3.04 -3.44 5.56
N TYR A 220 4.15 -2.72 5.39
CA TYR A 220 4.82 -1.92 6.43
C TYR A 220 4.64 -0.43 6.13
N GLY A 221 4.74 0.38 7.18
CA GLY A 221 4.67 1.84 7.07
C GLY A 221 5.76 2.43 6.16
N PRO A 222 5.71 3.74 5.87
CA PRO A 222 6.46 4.35 4.78
C PRO A 222 7.95 4.59 5.07
N ASN A 223 8.45 4.10 6.20
CA ASN A 223 9.84 4.26 6.59
C ASN A 223 10.50 2.88 6.73
N GLU A 224 11.75 2.80 6.30
CA GLU A 224 12.60 1.63 6.54
C GLU A 224 13.56 1.94 7.69
N ALA A 225 14.08 0.89 8.34
CA ALA A 225 15.05 1.02 9.41
C ALA A 225 16.42 1.49 8.88
N ARG A 226 17.53 0.87 9.30
CA ARG A 226 18.90 1.41 9.15
C ARG A 226 19.42 1.67 7.72
N MET A 227 18.71 1.29 6.66
CA MET A 227 19.16 1.36 5.26
C MET A 227 17.93 1.70 4.39
N PRO A 228 17.89 2.78 3.58
CA PRO A 228 18.95 3.71 3.18
C PRO A 228 19.65 4.49 4.31
N ASP A 229 18.89 4.91 5.31
CA ASP A 229 19.31 5.51 6.59
C ASP A 229 18.12 5.33 7.56
N PRO A 230 18.31 5.28 8.89
CA PRO A 230 17.18 5.22 9.82
C PRO A 230 16.05 6.21 9.49
N TRP A 231 14.86 5.67 9.23
CA TRP A 231 13.63 6.42 8.94
C TRP A 231 13.54 7.03 7.54
N GLY A 232 14.36 6.56 6.60
CA GLY A 232 14.29 6.92 5.18
C GLY A 232 13.16 6.23 4.42
N ASN A 233 12.85 6.75 3.22
CA ASN A 233 11.75 6.27 2.39
C ASN A 233 12.30 5.29 1.33
N PRO A 234 12.05 3.97 1.46
CA PRO A 234 12.57 3.00 0.51
C PRO A 234 11.97 3.19 -0.90
N ALA A 235 10.86 3.90 -1.04
CA ALA A 235 10.28 4.21 -2.36
C ALA A 235 11.13 5.17 -3.19
N TYR A 236 12.05 5.94 -2.60
CA TYR A 236 13.03 6.68 -3.38
C TYR A 236 14.05 5.77 -4.07
N PHE A 237 14.00 4.45 -3.86
CA PHE A 237 14.79 3.47 -4.59
C PHE A 237 13.98 2.66 -5.60
N TYR A 238 12.76 3.11 -5.96
CA TYR A 238 12.06 2.57 -7.12
C TYR A 238 12.82 2.87 -8.41
N PRO A 239 12.88 1.95 -9.38
CA PRO A 239 13.13 2.30 -10.78
C PRO A 239 12.04 3.25 -11.29
N ASP A 240 12.36 4.17 -12.20
CA ASP A 240 11.35 5.08 -12.74
C ASP A 240 10.51 4.37 -13.81
N VAL A 241 11.14 3.46 -14.58
CA VAL A 241 10.46 2.64 -15.60
C VAL A 241 10.92 1.19 -15.60
N TYR A 242 10.11 0.31 -16.18
CA TYR A 242 10.48 -1.10 -16.37
C TYR A 242 11.78 -1.26 -17.18
N GLY A 243 12.70 -2.08 -16.65
CA GLY A 243 13.96 -2.43 -17.32
C GLY A 243 15.17 -1.57 -16.92
N GLU A 244 14.98 -0.54 -16.11
CA GLU A 244 16.08 0.13 -15.41
C GLU A 244 16.71 -0.81 -14.36
N SER A 245 18.01 -0.62 -14.12
CA SER A 245 18.73 -1.42 -13.11
C SER A 245 18.26 -1.03 -11.72
N TYR A 246 17.51 -1.92 -11.06
CA TYR A 246 16.92 -1.71 -9.73
C TYR A 246 17.90 -1.95 -8.57
N VAL A 247 19.10 -2.48 -8.86
CA VAL A 247 20.23 -2.51 -7.92
C VAL A 247 21.35 -1.68 -8.55
N PRO A 248 21.64 -0.46 -8.07
CA PRO A 248 22.79 0.27 -8.57
C PRO A 248 24.08 -0.46 -8.20
N ALA A 249 25.12 -0.34 -9.04
CA ALA A 249 26.43 -0.98 -8.82
C ALA A 249 27.11 -0.52 -7.51
N ASP A 250 26.67 0.63 -7.01
CA ASP A 250 26.84 1.11 -5.63
C ASP A 250 25.44 1.34 -5.07
N PRO A 251 24.93 0.52 -4.14
CA PRO A 251 23.57 0.67 -3.62
C PRO A 251 23.35 2.02 -2.92
N ARG A 252 24.41 2.84 -2.70
CA ARG A 252 24.38 4.08 -1.92
C ARG A 252 23.60 3.91 -0.60
N GLY A 253 23.65 2.71 -0.03
CA GLY A 253 22.97 2.34 1.20
C GLY A 253 21.51 1.90 1.10
N GLY A 254 20.79 2.08 -0.02
CA GLY A 254 19.33 1.84 -0.07
C GLY A 254 18.89 0.39 -0.24
N ALA A 255 17.86 -0.02 0.52
CA ALA A 255 17.05 -1.19 0.18
C ALA A 255 16.10 -0.80 -0.97
N ALA A 256 16.43 -1.22 -2.20
CA ALA A 256 15.57 -0.95 -3.34
C ALA A 256 14.29 -1.77 -3.26
N LEU A 257 13.14 -1.12 -3.43
CA LEU A 257 11.89 -1.84 -3.66
C LEU A 257 11.93 -2.49 -5.05
N ASP A 258 11.39 -3.69 -5.15
CA ASP A 258 11.06 -4.28 -6.44
C ASP A 258 9.93 -3.49 -7.13
N LEU A 259 9.64 -3.83 -8.39
CA LEU A 259 8.61 -3.13 -9.17
C LEU A 259 7.18 -3.39 -8.68
N CYS A 260 7.01 -4.31 -7.73
CA CYS A 260 5.74 -4.55 -7.05
C CYS A 260 5.63 -3.78 -5.73
N GLY A 261 6.74 -3.21 -5.25
CA GLY A 261 6.84 -2.30 -4.12
C GLY A 261 7.31 -2.92 -2.82
N GLY A 262 7.96 -4.08 -2.90
CA GLY A 262 8.44 -4.79 -1.72
C GLY A 262 9.91 -5.16 -1.80
N HIS A 263 10.44 -5.59 -0.68
CA HIS A 263 11.78 -6.15 -0.59
C HIS A 263 11.90 -7.08 0.61
N THR A 264 13.08 -7.70 0.77
CA THR A 264 13.35 -8.66 1.84
C THR A 264 14.18 -8.08 2.98
N GLY A 265 13.79 -8.44 4.20
CA GLY A 265 14.53 -8.24 5.45
C GLY A 265 14.51 -9.51 6.29
N MET A 266 14.87 -10.66 5.68
CA MET A 266 14.63 -12.04 6.14
C MET A 266 13.18 -12.53 5.99
N THR A 267 12.24 -11.62 5.77
CA THR A 267 10.87 -11.88 5.31
C THR A 267 10.56 -10.90 4.18
N MET A 268 9.65 -11.23 3.26
CA MET A 268 9.16 -10.27 2.28
C MET A 268 8.20 -9.29 2.98
N TYR A 269 8.28 -8.00 2.63
CA TYR A 269 7.29 -7.00 3.01
C TYR A 269 7.19 -5.93 1.94
N TYR A 270 6.03 -5.26 1.90
CA TYR A 270 5.73 -4.17 0.98
C TYR A 270 5.71 -2.83 1.71
N HIS A 271 6.40 -1.83 1.19
CA HIS A 271 6.24 -0.42 1.59
C HIS A 271 5.34 0.35 0.62
N ALA A 272 5.19 -0.18 -0.59
CA ALA A 272 4.32 0.35 -1.63
C ALA A 272 3.70 -0.82 -2.39
N VAL A 273 2.69 -0.52 -3.21
CA VAL A 273 2.03 -1.53 -4.03
C VAL A 273 1.84 -1.00 -5.44
N ASN A 274 2.46 -1.68 -6.41
CA ASN A 274 2.06 -1.58 -7.81
C ASN A 274 0.84 -2.48 -8.03
N ALA A 275 -0.34 -1.89 -8.12
CA ALA A 275 -1.60 -2.64 -8.25
C ALA A 275 -1.63 -3.62 -9.44
N ALA A 276 -0.84 -3.39 -10.49
CA ALA A 276 -0.75 -4.31 -11.62
C ALA A 276 -0.18 -5.69 -11.23
N CYS A 277 0.74 -5.74 -10.26
CA CYS A 277 1.24 -7.00 -9.70
C CYS A 277 0.18 -7.78 -8.93
N PHE A 278 -0.91 -7.12 -8.51
CA PHE A 278 -1.97 -7.70 -7.69
C PHE A 278 -3.26 -7.98 -8.47
N ALA A 279 -3.21 -7.88 -9.80
CA ALA A 279 -4.31 -8.28 -10.65
C ALA A 279 -4.62 -9.78 -10.50
N ARG A 280 -5.91 -10.13 -10.51
CA ARG A 280 -6.39 -11.51 -10.36
C ARG A 280 -7.25 -11.94 -11.54
N ASP A 281 -7.17 -13.21 -11.90
CA ASP A 281 -8.04 -13.82 -12.90
C ASP A 281 -9.42 -14.18 -12.31
N ASP A 282 -10.30 -14.75 -13.13
CA ASP A 282 -11.67 -15.13 -12.73
C ASP A 282 -11.69 -16.20 -11.62
N ASP A 283 -10.60 -16.95 -11.43
CA ASP A 283 -10.44 -17.97 -10.38
C ASP A 283 -9.74 -17.40 -9.11
N GLY A 284 -9.49 -16.08 -9.09
CA GLY A 284 -8.80 -15.38 -8.01
C GLY A 284 -7.29 -15.64 -7.97
N ARG A 285 -6.71 -16.32 -8.97
CA ARG A 285 -5.26 -16.54 -9.08
C ARG A 285 -4.56 -15.27 -9.57
N PRO A 286 -3.24 -15.11 -9.36
CA PRO A 286 -2.50 -14.03 -10.00
C PRO A 286 -2.72 -14.03 -11.52
N ALA A 287 -3.15 -12.90 -12.07
CA ALA A 287 -3.41 -12.76 -13.50
C ALA A 287 -2.13 -12.63 -14.35
N ALA A 288 -1.01 -12.31 -13.70
CA ALA A 288 0.25 -11.95 -14.35
C ALA A 288 1.45 -12.51 -13.58
N SER A 289 2.53 -12.82 -14.31
CA SER A 289 3.86 -13.04 -13.72
C SER A 289 4.46 -11.72 -13.22
N TYR A 290 5.59 -11.75 -12.49
CA TYR A 290 6.33 -10.51 -12.16
C TYR A 290 6.65 -9.71 -13.42
N VAL A 291 7.20 -10.37 -14.45
CA VAL A 291 7.57 -9.74 -15.72
C VAL A 291 6.37 -9.06 -16.35
N ASP A 292 5.23 -9.74 -16.42
CA ASP A 292 4.03 -9.19 -17.05
C ASP A 292 3.42 -8.05 -16.22
N GLY A 293 3.27 -8.24 -14.90
CA GLY A 293 2.70 -7.24 -13.99
C GLY A 293 3.56 -5.98 -13.84
N ALA A 294 4.88 -6.13 -13.92
CA ALA A 294 5.83 -5.03 -13.88
C ALA A 294 6.13 -4.43 -15.26
N SER A 295 5.78 -5.10 -16.37
CA SER A 295 6.15 -4.65 -17.73
C SER A 295 5.61 -3.28 -18.11
N THR A 296 4.53 -2.83 -17.46
CA THR A 296 3.90 -1.52 -17.66
C THR A 296 4.32 -0.50 -16.61
N TRP A 297 5.31 -0.82 -15.78
CA TRP A 297 5.77 0.08 -14.73
C TRP A 297 6.36 1.36 -15.32
N ASP A 298 5.77 2.47 -14.88
CA ASP A 298 6.21 3.84 -15.12
C ASP A 298 5.74 4.68 -13.92
N MET A 299 6.69 5.20 -13.16
CA MET A 299 6.43 5.94 -11.92
C MET A 299 5.63 7.22 -12.19
N VAL A 300 5.99 7.98 -13.22
CA VAL A 300 5.32 9.25 -13.56
C VAL A 300 3.88 9.00 -13.98
N ALA A 301 3.65 8.02 -14.85
CA ALA A 301 2.31 7.59 -15.26
C ALA A 301 1.49 7.11 -14.06
N SER A 302 2.13 6.38 -13.15
CA SER A 302 1.47 5.87 -11.94
C SER A 302 1.15 6.95 -10.90
N LEU A 303 1.74 8.14 -11.01
CA LEU A 303 1.36 9.32 -10.23
C LEU A 303 0.30 10.18 -10.92
N GLY A 304 0.26 10.20 -12.26
CA GLY A 304 -0.44 11.25 -13.02
C GLY A 304 -1.51 10.81 -14.01
N ASP A 305 -1.41 9.62 -14.58
CA ASP A 305 -2.26 9.25 -15.71
C ASP A 305 -3.71 9.07 -15.29
N ALA A 306 -4.66 9.48 -16.13
CA ALA A 306 -6.07 9.31 -15.84
C ALA A 306 -6.42 7.83 -15.64
N CYS A 307 -7.25 7.55 -14.65
CA CYS A 307 -7.82 6.23 -14.44
C CYS A 307 -8.99 6.00 -15.41
N THR A 308 -9.13 4.76 -15.87
CA THR A 308 -10.26 4.35 -16.72
C THR A 308 -11.15 3.31 -16.04
N GLU A 309 -10.65 2.68 -14.98
CA GLU A 309 -11.31 1.59 -14.26
C GLU A 309 -11.03 1.75 -12.77
N GLU A 310 -12.00 1.43 -11.93
CA GLU A 310 -11.82 1.39 -10.48
C GLU A 310 -10.83 0.28 -10.12
N SER A 311 -9.91 0.57 -9.20
CA SER A 311 -8.96 -0.44 -8.71
C SER A 311 -9.64 -1.43 -7.77
N GLY A 312 -9.17 -2.68 -7.79
CA GLY A 312 -9.55 -3.67 -6.78
C GLY A 312 -8.88 -3.45 -5.42
N ILE A 313 -9.25 -4.28 -4.45
CA ILE A 313 -8.55 -4.42 -3.16
C ILE A 313 -7.17 -5.01 -3.44
N VAL A 314 -6.12 -4.40 -2.90
CA VAL A 314 -4.73 -4.89 -2.97
C VAL A 314 -4.17 -5.29 -1.60
N ALA A 315 -4.76 -4.79 -0.51
CA ALA A 315 -4.43 -5.17 0.85
C ALA A 315 -5.59 -4.91 1.82
N TRP A 316 -5.44 -5.37 3.06
CA TRP A 316 -6.31 -5.04 4.19
C TRP A 316 -5.50 -4.45 5.33
N SER A 317 -5.95 -3.32 5.85
CA SER A 317 -5.38 -2.71 7.05
C SER A 317 -5.87 -3.42 8.31
N ILE A 318 -5.06 -3.41 9.36
CA ILE A 318 -5.35 -4.09 10.64
C ILE A 318 -6.48 -3.41 11.45
N ASP A 319 -6.97 -2.27 10.98
CA ASP A 319 -8.15 -1.58 11.51
C ASP A 319 -9.46 -1.96 10.79
N GLY A 320 -9.37 -2.82 9.77
CA GLY A 320 -10.51 -3.42 9.08
C GLY A 320 -10.91 -2.74 7.78
N TYR A 321 -10.28 -1.63 7.40
CA TYR A 321 -10.56 -0.99 6.12
C TYR A 321 -9.73 -1.60 4.99
N PRO A 322 -10.30 -1.73 3.77
CA PRO A 322 -9.55 -2.18 2.61
C PRO A 322 -8.52 -1.13 2.19
N ILE A 323 -7.42 -1.61 1.62
CA ILE A 323 -6.50 -0.81 0.83
C ILE A 323 -6.73 -1.16 -0.63
N MET A 324 -7.23 -0.20 -1.38
CA MET A 324 -7.53 -0.31 -2.81
C MET A 324 -6.32 0.13 -3.63
N GLY A 325 -6.26 -0.19 -4.92
CA GLY A 325 -5.30 0.45 -5.83
C GLY A 325 -5.59 1.96 -6.05
N PRO A 326 -4.83 2.63 -6.92
CA PRO A 326 -4.82 4.09 -7.05
C PRO A 326 -6.01 4.67 -7.81
N CYS A 327 -6.93 3.87 -8.35
CA CYS A 327 -8.10 4.37 -9.07
C CYS A 327 -9.37 4.27 -8.23
N VAL A 328 -9.94 5.42 -7.88
CA VAL A 328 -11.06 5.61 -6.95
C VAL A 328 -12.37 5.75 -7.72
N CYS A 329 -13.41 5.03 -7.29
CA CYS A 329 -14.76 5.38 -7.71
C CYS A 329 -15.31 6.53 -6.85
N VAL A 330 -15.57 7.68 -7.46
CA VAL A 330 -16.07 8.86 -6.73
C VAL A 330 -17.60 8.99 -6.80
N ALA A 331 -18.22 8.30 -7.76
CA ALA A 331 -19.68 8.27 -7.89
C ALA A 331 -20.15 6.98 -8.56
N ARG A 332 -21.21 6.37 -8.01
CA ARG A 332 -21.91 5.22 -8.59
C ARG A 332 -23.27 5.58 -9.18
N ALA A 333 -23.66 4.87 -10.23
CA ALA A 333 -25.03 4.86 -10.72
C ALA A 333 -25.95 4.03 -9.80
N GLY A 334 -27.26 4.11 -10.04
CA GLY A 334 -28.25 3.36 -9.25
C GLY A 334 -28.16 1.82 -9.40
N ASP A 335 -27.43 1.32 -10.39
CA ASP A 335 -27.13 -0.12 -10.57
C ASP A 335 -25.82 -0.55 -9.91
N GLY A 336 -25.13 0.36 -9.21
CA GLY A 336 -23.84 0.11 -8.57
C GLY A 336 -22.63 0.26 -9.49
N SER A 337 -22.80 0.51 -10.79
CA SER A 337 -21.66 0.75 -11.69
C SER A 337 -20.96 2.06 -11.36
N CYS A 338 -19.63 2.07 -11.41
CA CYS A 338 -18.88 3.31 -11.23
C CYS A 338 -19.04 4.22 -12.45
N THR A 339 -19.34 5.50 -12.20
CA THR A 339 -19.62 6.50 -13.26
C THR A 339 -18.57 7.60 -13.36
N ASP A 340 -17.77 7.78 -12.31
CA ASP A 340 -16.66 8.72 -12.28
C ASP A 340 -15.51 8.04 -11.54
N VAL A 341 -14.46 7.74 -12.30
CA VAL A 341 -13.23 7.11 -11.80
C VAL A 341 -12.12 8.12 -11.89
N ARG A 342 -11.41 8.34 -10.79
CA ARG A 342 -10.31 9.29 -10.71
C ARG A 342 -9.10 8.68 -10.03
N ARG A 343 -7.92 9.22 -10.31
CA ARG A 343 -6.71 8.81 -9.59
C ARG A 343 -6.72 9.33 -8.15
N ALA A 344 -6.36 8.49 -7.22
CA ALA A 344 -6.07 8.85 -5.84
C ALA A 344 -4.80 9.70 -5.80
N ARG A 345 -4.85 10.86 -5.15
CA ARG A 345 -3.69 11.72 -4.94
C ARG A 345 -3.53 12.04 -3.47
N SER A 346 -2.35 11.75 -2.92
CA SER A 346 -2.05 12.06 -1.53
C SER A 346 -2.16 13.57 -1.25
N SER A 347 -2.69 13.90 -0.07
CA SER A 347 -2.62 15.26 0.48
C SER A 347 -1.28 15.55 1.18
N TRP A 348 -0.41 14.55 1.26
CA TRP A 348 0.99 14.72 1.63
C TRP A 348 1.80 15.06 0.38
N THR A 349 2.43 16.23 0.40
CA THR A 349 3.29 16.71 -0.68
C THR A 349 4.73 16.71 -0.24
N TYR A 350 5.65 16.44 -1.16
CA TYR A 350 7.07 16.68 -0.93
C TYR A 350 7.30 18.19 -0.80
N GLU A 351 7.91 18.61 0.30
CA GLU A 351 8.29 20.01 0.57
C GLU A 351 9.77 20.14 0.99
N GLY A 352 10.48 19.01 1.11
CA GLY A 352 11.83 18.98 1.65
C GLY A 352 11.90 19.22 3.16
N LEU A 353 13.02 18.85 3.76
CA LEU A 353 13.33 19.07 5.16
C LEU A 353 13.48 20.57 5.47
N ALA A 354 13.94 21.37 4.51
CA ALA A 354 14.04 22.83 4.62
C ALA A 354 12.69 23.49 4.96
N SER A 355 11.56 22.84 4.67
CA SER A 355 10.23 23.33 5.06
C SER A 355 10.05 23.51 6.57
N TRP A 356 10.92 22.95 7.42
CA TRP A 356 10.82 22.99 8.89
C TRP A 356 11.68 24.06 9.56
N GLY A 357 12.48 24.82 8.81
CA GLY A 357 13.36 25.84 9.37
C GLY A 357 13.76 26.93 8.38
N ASN A 358 14.78 27.70 8.76
CA ASN A 358 15.34 28.81 7.97
C ASN A 358 16.76 29.21 8.44
N ALA A 359 17.55 28.23 8.86
CA ALA A 359 18.88 28.43 9.43
C ALA A 359 19.81 29.07 8.38
N PRO A 360 20.69 30.02 8.77
CA PRO A 360 21.54 30.73 7.82
C PRO A 360 22.50 29.87 6.98
N ASN A 361 22.77 28.63 7.42
CA ASN A 361 23.63 27.68 6.72
C ASN A 361 22.86 26.56 6.02
N GLU A 362 21.52 26.59 5.97
CA GLU A 362 20.74 25.50 5.39
C GLU A 362 21.06 25.31 3.91
N ASP A 363 21.22 26.38 3.12
CA ASP A 363 21.63 26.30 1.71
C ASP A 363 22.96 25.57 1.50
N GLN A 364 23.84 25.52 2.51
CA GLN A 364 25.12 24.81 2.41
C GLN A 364 24.99 23.31 2.65
N VAL A 365 23.95 22.88 3.38
CA VAL A 365 23.76 21.49 3.82
C VAL A 365 22.62 20.82 3.06
N LEU A 366 21.48 21.51 2.94
CA LEU A 366 20.26 21.09 2.27
C LEU A 366 20.10 21.70 0.87
N GLY A 367 21.09 22.43 0.33
CA GLY A 367 20.90 23.34 -0.80
C GLY A 367 20.35 22.78 -2.11
N LEU A 368 20.22 21.45 -2.24
CA LEU A 368 19.57 20.79 -3.37
C LEU A 368 18.22 20.16 -3.01
N ASP A 369 17.88 20.03 -1.73
CA ASP A 369 16.64 19.43 -1.26
C ASP A 369 15.41 20.17 -1.83
N GLY A 370 14.61 19.44 -2.60
CA GLY A 370 13.43 19.97 -3.26
C GLY A 370 13.74 20.79 -4.51
N ASP A 371 14.98 20.91 -4.98
CA ASP A 371 15.27 21.54 -6.27
C ASP A 371 14.73 20.70 -7.43
N VAL A 372 14.30 21.37 -8.51
CA VAL A 372 13.90 20.67 -9.74
C VAL A 372 15.11 20.05 -10.40
N CYS A 373 15.02 18.78 -10.76
CA CYS A 373 16.10 18.02 -11.34
C CYS A 373 15.71 17.36 -12.67
N ALA A 374 16.71 16.99 -13.45
CA ALA A 374 16.53 16.23 -14.69
C ALA A 374 17.00 14.78 -14.55
N ASP A 375 18.00 14.54 -13.69
CA ASP A 375 18.63 13.25 -13.44
C ASP A 375 19.37 13.29 -12.08
N ASP A 376 19.88 12.14 -11.65
CA ASP A 376 20.63 12.01 -10.40
C ASP A 376 21.94 12.80 -10.38
N ASP A 377 22.56 13.09 -11.52
CA ASP A 377 23.80 13.88 -11.58
C ASP A 377 23.53 15.35 -11.22
N ALA A 378 22.31 15.85 -11.45
CA ALA A 378 21.86 17.17 -11.01
C ALA A 378 21.72 17.27 -9.48
N CYS A 379 21.31 16.19 -8.82
CA CYS A 379 21.12 16.13 -7.37
C CYS A 379 22.38 15.67 -6.62
N CYS A 380 23.20 14.85 -7.27
CA CYS A 380 24.43 14.28 -6.76
C CYS A 380 25.55 14.36 -7.80
N PRO A 381 26.16 15.55 -7.97
CA PRO A 381 27.23 15.73 -8.94
C PRO A 381 28.40 14.75 -8.72
N ALA A 382 28.96 14.25 -9.82
CA ALA A 382 30.06 13.29 -9.76
C ALA A 382 31.24 13.78 -8.89
N GLY A 383 31.72 12.91 -8.01
CA GLY A 383 32.83 13.19 -7.10
C GLY A 383 32.44 13.80 -5.76
N VAL A 384 31.13 13.91 -5.47
CA VAL A 384 30.61 14.14 -4.12
C VAL A 384 30.42 12.79 -3.44
N ASP A 385 31.30 12.46 -2.50
CA ASP A 385 31.14 11.29 -1.63
C ASP A 385 30.01 11.57 -0.62
N GLY A 386 29.12 10.60 -0.38
CA GLY A 386 28.05 10.73 0.64
C GLY A 386 26.89 11.64 0.23
N CYS A 387 26.46 11.61 -1.03
CA CYS A 387 25.29 12.37 -1.46
C CYS A 387 23.99 11.63 -1.13
N ASP A 388 23.12 12.25 -0.33
CA ASP A 388 21.86 11.68 0.18
C ASP A 388 20.63 12.08 -0.64
N TYR A 389 20.83 12.45 -1.91
CA TYR A 389 19.75 12.87 -2.79
C TYR A 389 19.54 11.90 -3.95
N ARG A 390 18.32 11.89 -4.45
CA ARG A 390 17.98 11.28 -5.74
C ARG A 390 17.05 12.20 -6.51
N CYS A 391 17.20 12.26 -7.83
CA CYS A 391 16.19 12.85 -8.67
C CYS A 391 15.04 11.84 -8.85
N THR A 392 13.87 12.16 -8.31
CA THR A 392 12.71 11.25 -8.40
C THR A 392 11.43 12.04 -8.63
N PRO A 393 10.46 11.47 -9.37
CA PRO A 393 9.14 12.08 -9.49
C PRO A 393 8.39 12.04 -8.16
N VAL A 394 7.92 13.20 -7.71
CA VAL A 394 7.13 13.38 -6.48
C VAL A 394 5.87 14.17 -6.75
N VAL A 395 4.88 14.04 -5.85
CA VAL A 395 3.75 14.98 -5.77
C VAL A 395 4.19 16.16 -4.92
N ALA A 396 4.30 17.34 -5.52
CA ALA A 396 4.72 18.59 -4.86
C ALA A 396 3.58 19.61 -4.84
N THR A 397 3.62 20.57 -3.91
CA THR A 397 2.66 21.67 -3.90
C THR A 397 2.83 22.58 -5.12
N ALA A 398 1.71 22.89 -5.78
CA ALA A 398 1.68 23.79 -6.93
C ALA A 398 0.48 24.73 -6.85
N GLY A 399 0.71 25.98 -6.46
CA GLY A 399 -0.36 26.95 -6.22
C GLY A 399 -1.31 26.47 -5.12
N ASN A 400 -2.60 26.36 -5.43
CA ASN A 400 -3.62 25.84 -4.50
C ASN A 400 -3.80 24.31 -4.59
N GLY A 401 -3.08 23.64 -5.49
CA GLY A 401 -3.18 22.21 -5.73
C GLY A 401 -1.81 21.55 -5.67
N THR A 402 -1.59 20.60 -6.57
CA THR A 402 -0.38 19.76 -6.60
C THR A 402 0.03 19.46 -8.03
N ALA A 403 1.33 19.32 -8.26
CA ALA A 403 1.89 18.87 -9.54
C ALA A 403 2.78 17.65 -9.32
N ILE A 404 3.04 16.92 -10.41
CA ILE A 404 4.05 15.86 -10.42
C ILE A 404 5.31 16.46 -11.02
N GLU A 405 6.39 16.41 -10.26
CA GLU A 405 7.64 17.06 -10.61
C GLU A 405 8.81 16.18 -10.23
N HIS A 406 9.90 16.26 -11.00
CA HIS A 406 11.16 15.64 -10.60
C HIS A 406 11.87 16.58 -9.66
N ARG A 407 12.09 16.12 -8.42
CA ARG A 407 12.77 16.89 -7.38
C ARG A 407 13.97 16.09 -6.86
N CYS A 408 15.00 16.80 -6.44
CA CYS A 408 16.06 16.23 -5.64
C CYS A 408 15.50 15.91 -4.25
N THR A 409 15.20 14.64 -4.01
CA THR A 409 14.61 14.18 -2.75
C THR A 409 15.68 13.69 -1.81
N LEU A 410 15.64 14.16 -0.57
CA LEU A 410 16.43 13.60 0.51
C LEU A 410 15.95 12.17 0.78
N LEU A 411 16.88 11.22 0.79
CA LEU A 411 16.60 9.79 0.95
C LEU A 411 16.08 9.44 2.36
N ASP A 412 16.38 10.31 3.31
CA ASP A 412 16.12 10.15 4.72
C ASP A 412 14.85 10.89 5.16
N TYR A 413 14.38 10.60 6.38
CA TYR A 413 13.28 11.33 7.02
C TYR A 413 11.97 11.31 6.23
N SER A 414 11.43 10.13 5.85
CA SER A 414 10.24 9.99 5.00
C SER A 414 9.08 10.94 5.37
N TRP A 415 8.80 11.00 6.67
CA TRP A 415 7.73 11.84 7.22
C TRP A 415 8.05 13.32 7.19
N CYS A 416 9.30 13.72 7.38
CA CYS A 416 9.68 15.12 7.54
C CYS A 416 10.04 15.80 6.22
N THR A 417 10.32 15.05 5.17
CA THR A 417 10.43 15.62 3.81
C THR A 417 9.06 15.87 3.17
N SER A 418 7.99 15.37 3.81
CA SER A 418 6.61 15.50 3.34
C SER A 418 5.75 16.36 4.28
N ARG A 419 4.78 17.08 3.74
CA ARG A 419 3.81 17.88 4.51
C ARG A 419 2.39 17.52 4.16
N PHE A 420 1.60 17.23 5.18
CA PHE A 420 0.15 17.15 5.03
C PHE A 420 -0.44 18.56 4.94
N THR A 421 -1.33 18.75 3.97
CA THR A 421 -2.27 19.87 3.97
C THR A 421 -3.63 19.32 3.58
N ASP A 422 -4.65 19.58 4.39
CA ASP A 422 -6.01 19.11 4.12
C ASP A 422 -6.55 19.74 2.83
N ARG A 423 -6.70 18.89 1.81
CA ARG A 423 -7.26 19.24 0.50
C ARG A 423 -8.51 18.43 0.18
N THR A 424 -9.09 17.74 1.16
CA THR A 424 -10.28 16.89 0.96
C THR A 424 -11.50 17.67 0.49
N ALA A 425 -11.58 18.97 0.84
CA ALA A 425 -12.62 19.89 0.40
C ALA A 425 -12.26 20.74 -0.84
N ALA A 426 -11.09 20.51 -1.46
CA ALA A 426 -10.69 21.27 -2.65
C ALA A 426 -11.58 20.95 -3.86
N ASP A 427 -11.88 21.95 -4.68
CA ASP A 427 -12.61 21.74 -5.93
C ASP A 427 -11.70 21.04 -6.95
N THR A 428 -11.96 19.75 -7.17
CA THR A 428 -11.28 18.91 -8.15
C THR A 428 -12.15 18.63 -9.38
N SER A 429 -13.24 19.37 -9.61
CA SER A 429 -14.20 19.10 -10.70
C SER A 429 -13.58 19.15 -12.12
N GLY A 430 -12.46 19.85 -12.28
CA GLY A 430 -11.69 19.90 -13.53
C GLY A 430 -10.49 18.94 -13.59
N GLU A 431 -10.26 18.15 -12.54
CA GLU A 431 -9.06 17.33 -12.37
C GLU A 431 -9.34 15.85 -12.63
N THR A 432 -8.30 15.10 -13.01
CA THR A 432 -8.36 13.64 -13.20
C THR A 432 -8.13 12.86 -11.91
N TYR A 433 -8.01 13.55 -10.78
CA TYR A 433 -7.71 12.98 -9.47
C TYR A 433 -8.64 13.49 -8.37
N VAL A 434 -8.61 12.81 -7.23
CA VAL A 434 -9.17 13.25 -5.93
C VAL A 434 -8.09 13.28 -4.87
N TYR A 435 -8.22 14.18 -3.90
CA TYR A 435 -7.33 14.22 -2.76
C TYR A 435 -7.75 13.21 -1.69
N LEU A 436 -6.77 12.46 -1.21
CA LEU A 436 -6.90 11.58 -0.06
C LEU A 436 -6.77 12.39 1.24
N ASP A 437 -7.26 11.82 2.33
CA ASP A 437 -7.14 12.40 3.66
C ASP A 437 -5.74 12.20 4.27
N ARG A 438 -5.59 12.53 5.55
CA ARG A 438 -4.33 12.39 6.29
C ARG A 438 -3.84 10.94 6.33
N CYS A 439 -4.73 9.98 6.43
CA CYS A 439 -4.37 8.57 6.53
C CYS A 439 -4.19 7.92 5.15
N ASN A 440 -4.20 8.70 4.06
CA ASN A 440 -4.11 8.21 2.69
C ASN A 440 -5.36 7.40 2.28
N GLY A 441 -6.53 7.79 2.79
CA GLY A 441 -7.82 7.20 2.40
C GLY A 441 -8.82 8.21 1.84
N PHE A 442 -9.96 7.67 1.42
CA PHE A 442 -11.03 8.42 0.78
C PHE A 442 -12.39 7.89 1.24
N GLU A 443 -13.30 8.80 1.61
CA GLU A 443 -14.70 8.47 1.90
C GLU A 443 -15.50 8.52 0.60
N GLY A 444 -15.72 7.35 0.00
CA GLY A 444 -16.41 7.20 -1.27
C GLY A 444 -17.87 6.74 -1.15
N PRO A 445 -18.53 6.44 -2.29
CA PRO A 445 -19.90 5.91 -2.30
C PRO A 445 -20.06 4.55 -1.62
N ASP A 446 -18.96 3.80 -1.43
CA ASP A 446 -18.94 2.49 -0.77
C ASP A 446 -18.41 2.52 0.67
N GLY A 447 -18.20 3.73 1.20
CA GLY A 447 -17.56 3.96 2.49
C GLY A 447 -16.07 4.30 2.36
N TYR A 448 -15.39 4.29 3.51
CA TYR A 448 -13.97 4.58 3.61
C TYR A 448 -13.09 3.44 3.09
N ALA A 449 -12.05 3.81 2.34
CA ALA A 449 -10.96 2.92 1.96
C ALA A 449 -9.63 3.67 1.93
N TYR A 450 -8.54 2.98 2.26
CA TYR A 450 -7.20 3.46 1.93
C TYR A 450 -6.92 3.23 0.45
N HIS A 451 -5.98 3.99 -0.10
CA HIS A 451 -5.55 3.83 -1.48
C HIS A 451 -4.03 3.73 -1.56
N ALA A 452 -3.55 2.58 -2.07
CA ALA A 452 -2.16 2.41 -2.42
C ALA A 452 -1.81 3.40 -3.55
N THR A 453 -1.04 4.41 -3.20
CA THR A 453 -0.45 5.36 -4.13
C THR A 453 1.06 5.16 -4.19
N LEU A 454 1.71 5.79 -5.15
CA LEU A 454 3.17 5.83 -5.22
C LEU A 454 3.72 7.19 -4.77
N SER A 455 2.88 7.96 -4.10
CA SER A 455 3.25 9.15 -3.36
C SER A 455 3.18 8.86 -1.86
N PHE A 456 4.03 9.51 -1.07
CA PHE A 456 4.02 9.36 0.38
C PHE A 456 2.59 9.56 0.97
N PRO A 457 2.12 8.72 1.91
CA PRO A 457 2.79 7.61 2.61
C PRO A 457 2.63 6.22 1.95
N LEU A 458 2.37 6.18 0.64
CA LEU A 458 2.31 4.97 -0.21
C LEU A 458 1.12 4.05 0.09
N LEU A 459 1.03 3.47 1.28
CA LEU A 459 -0.09 2.61 1.70
C LEU A 459 -1.08 3.37 2.59
N GLN A 460 -0.64 3.78 3.78
CA GLN A 460 -1.45 4.52 4.74
C GLN A 460 -0.59 5.44 5.60
N GLY A 461 -1.19 6.52 6.11
CA GLY A 461 -0.52 7.52 6.95
C GLY A 461 -0.90 7.46 8.43
N CYS A 462 -2.00 6.76 8.74
CA CYS A 462 -2.53 6.51 10.05
C CYS A 462 -3.62 5.44 9.94
N PHE A 463 -4.08 4.93 11.08
CA PHE A 463 -5.33 4.18 11.12
C PHE A 463 -6.52 5.13 11.32
N HIS A 464 -7.54 4.93 10.51
CA HIS A 464 -8.85 5.58 10.56
C HIS A 464 -9.75 4.88 11.59
N GLY A 465 -9.60 3.56 11.74
CA GLY A 465 -10.26 2.76 12.77
C GLY A 465 -9.31 2.33 13.89
N GLU A 466 -9.87 1.66 14.90
CA GLU A 466 -9.09 1.04 15.99
C GLU A 466 -8.31 -0.18 15.46
N PRO A 467 -6.96 -0.17 15.50
CA PRO A 467 -6.16 -1.27 15.00
C PRO A 467 -6.21 -2.49 15.93
N THR A 468 -6.22 -3.69 15.38
CA THR A 468 -6.31 -4.95 16.16
C THR A 468 -5.04 -5.76 16.25
N GLY A 469 -4.21 -5.74 15.20
CA GLY A 469 -2.86 -6.31 15.19
C GLY A 469 -2.55 -7.28 14.06
N ALA A 470 -1.26 -7.41 13.77
CA ALA A 470 -0.68 -8.42 12.90
C ALA A 470 0.54 -9.03 13.59
N VAL A 471 0.73 -10.35 13.46
CA VAL A 471 1.86 -11.07 14.04
C VAL A 471 2.69 -11.68 12.92
N VAL A 472 3.94 -11.24 12.82
CA VAL A 472 4.97 -11.82 11.95
C VAL A 472 5.91 -12.61 12.85
N VAL A 473 5.96 -13.94 12.69
CA VAL A 473 6.84 -14.80 13.48
C VAL A 473 8.21 -14.84 12.82
N SER A 474 9.05 -13.84 13.10
CA SER A 474 10.44 -13.88 12.63
C SER A 474 11.17 -15.06 13.27
N GLY A 475 11.49 -16.07 12.47
CA GLY A 475 12.34 -17.18 12.88
C GLY A 475 13.78 -16.72 13.09
N GLY A 476 14.10 -16.18 14.27
CA GLY A 476 15.49 -15.88 14.65
C GLY A 476 15.61 -14.67 15.56
N GLY A 477 16.04 -14.90 16.80
CA GLY A 477 16.23 -13.92 17.86
C GLY A 477 16.81 -12.56 17.44
N GLY A 478 15.95 -11.55 17.51
CA GLY A 478 16.28 -10.14 17.54
C GLY A 478 15.05 -9.42 18.08
N ALA A 479 14.98 -9.25 19.40
CA ALA A 479 14.01 -8.35 20.01
C ALA A 479 14.20 -6.91 19.45
N PRO A 480 13.14 -6.07 19.45
CA PRO A 480 13.25 -4.67 19.04
C PRO A 480 14.39 -3.92 19.73
#